data_AF-A0A377JXS3-F1
#
_entry.id   AF-A0A377JXS3-F1
#
_cell.length_a   1.000
_cell.length_b   1.000
_cell.length_c   1.000
_cell.angle_alpha   90.00
_cell.angle_beta   90.00
_cell.angle_gamma   90.00
#
_symmetry.space_group_name_H-M   'P 1'
#
loop_
_entity.id
_entity.type
_entity.pdbx_description
1 polymer ?
#
loop_
_entity_poly.entity_id
_entity_poly.type
_entity_poly.pdbx_seq_one_letter_code
_entity_poly.pdbx_strand_id
1 'polypeptide(L)'
;MILPKKLYVHKFNDLVAIKNPTPFFVTLVNISIDGKTIHRDIDEVIKPYSEINIDARNPKWIEFSTVNDKGGTTPPIKINL
;
A
#
# COMPACT_ATOMS: atom_id res chain seq x y z
N MET A 1 -22.84 6.16 -4.18
CA MET A 1 -21.80 5.57 -3.31
C MET A 1 -20.57 5.34 -4.17
N ILE A 2 -19.61 6.28 -4.16
CA ILE A 2 -18.48 6.26 -5.08
C ILE A 2 -17.21 6.03 -4.25
N LEU A 3 -16.64 4.83 -4.38
CA LEU A 3 -15.23 4.59 -4.16
C LEU A 3 -14.72 4.02 -5.48
N PRO A 4 -13.65 4.62 -6.02
CA PRO A 4 -12.42 3.87 -5.85
C PRO A 4 -11.20 4.80 -5.70
N LYS A 5 -10.69 4.97 -4.48
CA LYS A 5 -9.31 5.43 -4.24
C LYS A 5 -8.38 4.28 -4.70
N LYS A 6 -8.18 4.11 -6.02
CA LYS A 6 -7.38 3.00 -6.56
C LYS A 6 -5.90 3.33 -6.39
N LEU A 7 -5.28 2.76 -5.37
CA LEU A 7 -3.84 2.53 -5.43
C LEU A 7 -3.57 1.49 -6.52
N TYR A 8 -2.51 1.69 -7.28
CA TYR A 8 -2.00 0.68 -8.21
C TYR A 8 -0.85 -0.03 -7.55
N VAL A 9 -0.86 -1.36 -7.59
CA VAL A 9 0.19 -2.18 -7.01
C VAL A 9 0.73 -3.08 -8.10
N HIS A 10 2.06 -3.09 -8.25
CA HIS A 10 2.73 -3.95 -9.22
C HIS A 10 4.09 -4.40 -8.68
N LYS A 11 4.51 -5.58 -9.13
CA LYS A 11 5.85 -6.10 -8.89
C LYS A 11 6.80 -5.61 -9.98
N PHE A 12 7.99 -5.20 -9.58
CA PHE A 12 9.08 -4.84 -10.49
C PHE A 12 10.40 -5.37 -9.92
N ASN A 13 11.00 -6.37 -10.57
CA ASN A 13 12.19 -7.07 -10.07
C ASN A 13 12.00 -7.58 -8.62
N ASP A 14 12.89 -7.19 -7.71
CA ASP A 14 12.84 -7.49 -6.27
C ASP A 14 12.13 -6.39 -5.46
N LEU A 15 11.20 -5.66 -6.09
CA LEU A 15 10.42 -4.59 -5.48
C LEU A 15 8.91 -4.79 -5.68
N VAL A 16 8.12 -4.35 -4.70
CA VAL A 16 6.70 -4.06 -4.85
C VAL A 16 6.51 -2.55 -4.86
N ALA A 17 5.96 -2.03 -5.96
CA ALA A 17 5.65 -0.61 -6.11
C ALA A 17 4.16 -0.38 -5.82
N ILE A 18 3.87 0.53 -4.90
CA ILE A 18 2.51 1.00 -4.59
C ILE A 18 2.41 2.46 -5.04
N LYS A 19 1.59 2.70 -6.05
CA LYS A 19 1.39 4.00 -6.67
C LYS A 19 0.08 4.63 -6.28
N ASN A 20 0.15 5.89 -5.88
CA ASN A 20 -1.00 6.74 -5.61
C ASN A 20 -1.26 7.67 -6.81
N PRO A 21 -2.25 7.37 -7.67
CA PRO A 21 -2.59 8.22 -8.81
C PRO A 21 -3.47 9.43 -8.43
N THR A 22 -3.78 9.63 -7.15
CA THR A 22 -4.76 10.61 -6.69
C THR A 22 -4.09 11.90 -6.20
N PRO A 23 -4.81 13.03 -6.16
CA PRO A 23 -4.30 14.29 -5.60
C PRO A 23 -4.26 14.32 -4.06
N PHE A 24 -4.49 13.20 -3.38
CA PHE A 24 -4.60 13.12 -1.92
C PHE A 24 -3.46 12.30 -1.33
N PHE A 25 -3.07 12.60 -0.10
CA PHE A 25 -2.18 11.73 0.66
C PHE A 25 -2.90 10.45 1.06
N VAL A 26 -2.17 9.33 1.05
CA VAL A 26 -2.69 8.04 1.50
C VAL A 26 -1.75 7.46 2.53
N THR A 27 -2.25 7.24 3.74
CA THR A 27 -1.49 6.59 4.81
C THR A 27 -1.73 5.09 4.74
N LEU A 28 -0.66 4.32 4.53
CA LEU A 28 -0.67 2.86 4.59
C LEU A 28 -0.30 2.38 5.99
N VAL A 29 -1.05 1.38 6.45
CA VAL A 29 -0.81 0.72 7.74
C VAL A 29 -0.94 -0.79 7.60
N ASN A 30 -0.36 -1.54 8.54
CA ASN A 30 -0.40 -3.01 8.57
C ASN A 30 0.06 -3.68 7.27
N ILE A 31 1.13 -3.13 6.66
CA ILE A 31 1.66 -3.68 5.41
C ILE A 31 2.32 -5.03 5.68
N SER A 32 1.91 -6.05 4.94
CA SER A 32 2.53 -7.37 4.96
C SER A 32 2.74 -7.89 3.54
N ILE A 33 3.87 -8.57 3.33
CA ILE A 33 4.21 -9.23 2.07
C ILE A 33 4.45 -10.70 2.38
N ASP A 34 3.74 -11.58 1.68
CA ASP A 34 3.80 -13.04 1.90
C ASP A 34 3.62 -13.46 3.37
N GLY A 35 2.83 -12.69 4.14
CA GLY A 35 2.53 -12.94 5.55
C GLY A 35 3.58 -12.40 6.51
N LYS A 36 4.66 -11.79 6.01
CA LYS A 36 5.64 -11.09 6.83
C LYS A 36 5.28 -9.62 6.92
N THR A 37 5.01 -9.15 8.14
CA THR A 37 4.82 -7.72 8.41
C THR A 37 6.08 -6.95 8.06
N ILE A 38 5.91 -5.89 7.28
CA ILE A 38 6.99 -4.98 6.92
C ILE A 38 6.97 -3.85 7.95
N HIS A 39 7.90 -3.92 8.90
CA HIS A 39 8.14 -2.85 9.85
C HIS A 39 9.04 -1.80 9.19
N ARG A 40 8.42 -0.86 8.46
CA ARG A 40 9.07 0.40 8.11
C ARG A 40 8.67 1.44 9.15
N ASP A 41 9.59 2.34 9.48
CA ASP A 41 9.38 3.36 10.49
C ASP A 41 8.12 4.16 10.16
N ILE A 42 7.13 4.08 11.05
CA ILE A 42 5.98 4.97 11.22
C ILE A 42 5.16 5.17 9.92
N ASP A 43 4.05 4.43 9.78
CA ASP A 43 2.93 4.70 8.86
C ASP A 43 3.29 5.31 7.50
N GLU A 44 3.42 4.48 6.46
CA GLU A 44 3.95 4.98 5.20
C GLU A 44 2.93 5.87 4.47
N VAL A 45 3.21 7.18 4.45
CA VAL A 45 2.39 8.18 3.77
C VAL A 45 2.84 8.31 2.32
N ILE A 46 2.00 7.85 1.40
CA ILE A 46 2.20 8.03 -0.03
C ILE A 46 1.65 9.40 -0.44
N LYS A 47 2.51 10.22 -1.04
CA LYS A 47 2.16 11.57 -1.53
C LYS A 47 1.23 11.49 -2.74
N PRO A 48 0.52 12.59 -3.07
CA PRO A 48 -0.18 12.71 -4.33
C PRO A 48 0.70 12.39 -5.54
N TYR A 49 0.17 11.64 -6.50
CA TYR A 49 0.85 11.30 -7.76
C TYR A 49 2.23 10.65 -7.60
N SER A 50 2.51 10.03 -6.44
CA SER A 50 3.79 9.39 -6.15
C SER A 50 3.64 7.88 -5.96
N GLU A 51 4.77 7.22 -5.74
CA GLU A 51 4.83 5.81 -5.39
C GLU A 51 5.85 5.56 -4.29
N ILE A 52 5.71 4.41 -3.64
CA ILE A 52 6.71 3.87 -2.71
C ILE A 52 7.14 2.50 -3.22
N ASN A 53 8.40 2.15 -2.97
CA ASN A 53 8.98 0.87 -3.35
C ASN A 53 9.36 0.09 -2.09
N ILE A 54 8.84 -1.13 -1.99
CA ILE A 54 9.10 -2.03 -0.87
C ILE A 54 9.97 -3.18 -1.37
N ASP A 55 11.13 -3.37 -0.75
CA ASP A 55 12.03 -4.48 -1.07
C ASP A 55 11.36 -5.81 -0.74
N ALA A 56 11.16 -6.63 -1.76
CA ALA A 56 10.60 -7.96 -1.62
C ALA A 56 11.09 -8.84 -2.76
N ARG A 57 11.78 -9.92 -2.40
CA ARG A 57 12.32 -10.88 -3.36
C ARG A 57 11.24 -11.88 -3.77
N ASN A 58 10.82 -11.83 -5.03
CA ASN A 58 9.77 -12.69 -5.60
C ASN A 58 8.49 -12.81 -4.76
N PRO A 59 7.84 -11.67 -4.41
CA PRO A 59 6.64 -11.67 -3.59
C PRO A 59 5.45 -12.27 -4.36
N LYS A 60 4.61 -13.03 -3.66
CA LYS A 60 3.39 -13.63 -4.24
C LYS A 60 2.18 -12.75 -4.01
N TRP A 61 2.10 -12.11 -2.85
CA TRP A 61 1.01 -11.21 -2.51
C TRP A 61 1.44 -10.16 -1.50
N ILE A 62 0.69 -9.07 -1.49
CA ILE A 62 0.80 -8.00 -0.52
C ILE A 62 -0.58 -7.73 0.08
N GLU A 63 -0.61 -7.41 1.37
CA GLU A 63 -1.80 -7.01 2.10
C GLU A 63 -1.50 -5.74 2.89
N PHE A 64 -2.42 -4.78 2.86
CA PHE A 64 -2.29 -3.55 3.62
C PHE A 64 -3.67 -2.94 3.91
N SER A 65 -3.72 -2.04 4.89
CA SER A 65 -4.88 -1.20 5.17
C SER A 65 -4.53 0.27 4.90
N THR A 66 -5.56 1.11 4.78
CA THR A 66 -5.39 2.57 4.69
C THR A 66 -6.05 3.26 5.88
N VAL A 67 -5.62 4.48 6.20
CA VAL A 67 -6.34 5.33 7.16
C VAL A 67 -7.30 6.24 6.39
N ASN A 68 -8.56 6.26 6.80
CA ASN A 68 -9.58 7.15 6.22
C ASN A 68 -9.56 8.54 6.89
N ASP A 69 -10.29 9.49 6.30
CA ASP A 69 -10.30 10.90 6.74
C ASP A 69 -10.88 11.11 8.17
N LYS A 70 -11.46 10.07 8.78
CA LYS A 70 -11.92 10.05 10.18
C LYS A 70 -10.90 9.43 11.14
N GLY A 71 -9.70 9.12 10.67
CA GLY A 71 -8.65 8.43 11.44
C GLY A 71 -8.87 6.93 11.61
N GLY A 72 -9.86 6.34 10.93
CA GLY A 72 -10.18 4.92 11.04
C GLY A 72 -9.41 4.07 10.03
N THR A 73 -8.92 2.91 10.47
CA THR A 73 -8.29 1.91 9.60
C THR A 73 -9.34 1.22 8.73
N THR A 74 -9.10 1.17 7.42
CA THR A 74 -9.95 0.43 6.48
C THR A 74 -9.71 -1.08 6.58
N PRO A 75 -10.68 -1.90 6.16
CA PRO A 75 -10.45 -3.34 5.99
C PRO A 75 -9.20 -3.61 5.14
N PRO A 76 -8.47 -4.71 5.42
CA PRO A 76 -7.27 -5.05 4.69
C PRO A 76 -7.59 -5.35 3.22
N ILE A 77 -6.74 -4.85 2.34
CA ILE A 77 -6.78 -5.06 0.90
C ILE A 77 -5.65 -6.01 0.56
N LYS A 78 -5.98 -7.18 0.04
CA LYS A 78 -5.02 -8.18 -0.42
C LYS A 78 -4.93 -8.22 -1.94
N ILE A 79 -3.71 -8.17 -2.46
CA ILE A 79 -3.42 -8.13 -3.90
C ILE A 79 -2.38 -9.20 -4.23
N ASN A 80 -2.65 -10.01 -5.25
CA ASN A 80 -1.70 -10.96 -5.82
C ASN A 80 -0.78 -10.25 -6.82
N LEU A 81 0.51 -10.61 -6.83
CA LEU A 81 1.61 -9.89 -7.51
C LEU A 81 2.27 -10.66 -8.65
#